data_AF-A0A946VWW3-F1
#
_entry.id   AF-A0A946VWW3-F1
#
_cell.length_a   1.000
_cell.length_b   1.000
_cell.length_c   1.000
_cell.angle_alpha   90.00
_cell.angle_beta   90.00
_cell.angle_gamma   90.00
#
_symmetry.space_group_name_H-M   'P 1'
#
loop_
_entity.id
_entity.type
_entity.pdbx_description
1 polymer ?
#
loop_
_entity_poly.entity_id
_entity_poly.type
_entity_poly.pdbx_seq_one_letter_code
_entity_poly.pdbx_strand_id
1 'polypeptide(L)'
;LYQMICSTVERVTREYEEDSQIFVDVIADLKSWIDSDSKRIELRKKRLVDAEAGRDESATARAAVKAVIEQQRLQDAPGFIVEFMQKTWGNILFLAYLQKNRQIEPWQEALDTMDSLLWTVSVQRCRDDRSAILARLPGLLKALRKGLESVNHDTPAVTEFFSQLERVHMQVMQRAEAQAIAQPEAAHTGDQQPGGAQRLTTEPGPANQAAPDSDQTQQAAPKLAQAQSLAVGQWVEIHEHNNKKRCRLVAILRNSGKRIFINRTGSKAAELEVEEIAAMLDAGEMLLLEDAQLFDKALTSIIDGLRKQQHVAVGA
;
A
#
# COMPACT_ATOMS: atom_id res chain seq x y z
N LEU A 1 6.91 -34.36 5.05
CA LEU A 1 7.71 -34.68 6.25
C LEU A 1 7.27 -35.99 6.88
N TYR A 2 6.03 -36.12 7.42
CA TYR A 2 5.57 -37.38 8.04
C TYR A 2 5.71 -38.62 7.15
N GLN A 3 5.20 -38.57 5.91
CA GLN A 3 5.35 -39.69 4.96
C GLN A 3 6.81 -40.04 4.64
N MET A 4 7.69 -39.03 4.56
CA MET A 4 9.12 -39.24 4.30
C MET A 4 9.78 -39.93 5.50
N ILE A 5 9.46 -39.49 6.73
CA ILE A 5 9.95 -40.12 7.96
C ILE A 5 9.45 -41.57 8.04
N CYS A 6 8.18 -41.84 7.75
CA CYS A 6 7.64 -43.20 7.72
C CYS A 6 8.35 -44.07 6.69
N SER A 7 8.53 -43.60 5.45
CA SER A 7 9.23 -44.37 4.42
C SER A 7 10.71 -44.59 4.74
N THR A 8 11.35 -43.61 5.37
CA THR A 8 12.73 -43.71 5.86
C THR A 8 12.85 -44.76 6.96
N VAL A 9 11.94 -44.75 7.93
CA VAL A 9 11.90 -45.73 9.01
C VAL A 9 11.60 -47.12 8.46
N GLU A 10 10.61 -47.26 7.56
CA GLU A 10 10.27 -48.53 6.91
C GLU A 10 11.45 -49.12 6.13
N ARG A 11 12.18 -48.29 5.37
CA ARG A 11 13.37 -48.71 4.63
C ARG A 11 14.46 -49.21 5.57
N VAL A 12 14.77 -48.46 6.63
CA VAL A 12 15.74 -48.89 7.65
C VAL A 12 15.29 -50.18 8.33
N THR A 13 14.01 -50.34 8.65
CA THR A 13 13.51 -51.54 9.37
C THR A 13 13.51 -52.79 8.48
N ARG A 14 13.38 -52.64 7.16
CA ARG A 14 13.26 -53.75 6.22
C ARG A 14 14.60 -54.21 5.64
N GLU A 15 15.53 -53.30 5.44
CA GLU A 15 16.81 -53.55 4.76
C GLU A 15 18.00 -53.61 5.74
N TYR A 16 17.75 -53.45 7.04
CA TYR A 16 18.76 -53.61 8.08
C TYR A 16 18.95 -55.09 8.43
N GLU A 17 20.02 -55.68 7.90
CA GLU A 17 20.44 -57.04 8.27
C GLU A 17 21.77 -57.07 9.07
N GLU A 18 22.66 -56.05 8.92
CA GLU A 18 23.88 -55.80 9.74
C GLU A 18 24.75 -54.65 9.18
N ASP A 19 24.46 -54.15 7.98
CA ASP A 19 25.25 -53.10 7.31
C ASP A 19 24.91 -51.68 7.79
N SER A 20 25.90 -50.98 8.32
CA SER A 20 25.78 -49.57 8.75
C SER A 20 25.62 -48.57 7.59
N GLN A 21 25.93 -48.96 6.34
CA GLN A 21 25.84 -48.09 5.17
C GLN A 21 24.41 -47.62 4.88
N ILE A 22 23.40 -48.44 5.18
CA ILE A 22 22.00 -48.06 4.96
C ILE A 22 21.61 -46.78 5.72
N PHE A 23 22.14 -46.59 6.93
CA PHE A 23 21.88 -45.38 7.70
C PHE A 23 22.53 -44.15 7.06
N VAL A 24 23.72 -44.30 6.48
CA VAL A 24 24.42 -43.20 5.80
C VAL A 24 23.60 -42.73 4.59
N ASP A 25 23.13 -43.67 3.77
CA ASP A 25 22.33 -43.37 2.59
C ASP A 25 20.98 -42.76 2.95
N VAL A 26 20.29 -43.35 3.93
CA VAL A 26 19.00 -42.86 4.40
C VAL A 26 19.10 -41.45 5.00
N ILE A 27 20.16 -41.18 5.78
CA ILE A 27 20.41 -39.84 6.33
C ILE A 27 20.75 -38.85 5.20
N ALA A 28 21.52 -39.27 4.19
CA ALA A 28 21.83 -38.43 3.03
C ALA A 28 20.56 -38.06 2.24
N ASP A 29 19.69 -39.03 1.99
CA ASP A 29 18.41 -38.84 1.31
C ASP A 29 17.48 -37.90 2.12
N LEU A 30 17.39 -38.13 3.44
CA LEU A 30 16.58 -37.29 4.32
C LEU A 30 17.09 -35.85 4.36
N LYS A 31 18.41 -35.65 4.46
CA LYS A 31 19.04 -34.32 4.43
C LYS A 31 18.76 -33.60 3.10
N SER A 32 18.97 -34.29 1.98
CA SER A 32 18.70 -33.76 0.64
C SER A 32 17.23 -33.35 0.47
N TRP A 33 16.31 -34.17 1.01
CA TRP A 33 14.88 -33.86 1.02
C TRP A 33 14.56 -32.63 1.88
N ILE A 34 15.11 -32.54 3.10
CA ILE A 34 14.91 -31.39 4.00
C ILE A 34 15.43 -30.10 3.36
N ASP A 35 16.60 -30.14 2.74
CA ASP A 35 17.19 -28.98 2.05
C ASP A 35 16.32 -28.53 0.87
N SER A 36 15.83 -29.48 0.08
CA SER A 36 14.95 -29.21 -1.06
C SER A 36 13.60 -28.64 -0.60
N ASP A 37 13.02 -29.19 0.45
CA ASP A 37 11.76 -28.69 1.03
C ASP A 37 11.93 -27.28 1.61
N SER A 38 13.02 -27.04 2.33
CA SER A 38 13.36 -25.73 2.89
C SER A 38 13.51 -24.66 1.81
N LYS A 39 14.26 -24.98 0.73
CA LYS A 39 14.39 -24.09 -0.44
C LYS A 39 13.05 -23.80 -1.10
N ARG A 40 12.19 -24.82 -1.23
CA ARG A 40 10.84 -24.69 -1.81
C ARG A 40 9.93 -23.80 -0.96
N ILE A 41 9.97 -23.96 0.36
CA ILE A 41 9.22 -23.12 1.30
C ILE A 41 9.70 -21.67 1.23
N GLU A 42 11.01 -21.44 1.21
CA GLU A 42 11.56 -20.08 1.15
C GLU A 42 11.21 -19.37 -0.17
N LEU A 43 11.25 -20.08 -1.30
CA LEU A 43 10.82 -19.52 -2.59
C LEU A 43 9.33 -19.15 -2.59
N ARG A 44 8.47 -19.99 -1.99
CA ARG A 44 7.04 -19.72 -1.87
C ARG A 44 6.80 -18.49 -0.98
N LYS A 45 7.49 -18.41 0.16
CA LYS A 45 7.46 -17.26 1.05
C LYS A 45 7.88 -15.99 0.31
N LYS A 46 8.99 -16.00 -0.41
CA LYS A 46 9.46 -14.84 -1.19
C LYS A 46 8.41 -14.38 -2.19
N ARG A 47 7.87 -15.30 -3.00
CA ARG A 47 6.82 -14.99 -3.99
C ARG A 47 5.56 -14.42 -3.34
N LEU A 48 5.16 -14.96 -2.19
CA LEU A 48 4.02 -14.45 -1.44
C LEU A 48 4.27 -13.01 -0.98
N VAL A 49 5.42 -12.75 -0.35
CA VAL A 49 5.79 -11.41 0.13
C VAL A 49 5.84 -10.41 -1.01
N ASP A 50 6.47 -10.76 -2.13
CA ASP A 50 6.56 -9.90 -3.32
C ASP A 50 5.15 -9.60 -3.89
N ALA A 51 4.28 -10.61 -3.94
CA ALA A 51 2.90 -10.44 -4.41
C ALA A 51 2.06 -9.55 -3.48
N GLU A 52 2.13 -9.73 -2.17
CA GLU A 52 1.39 -8.90 -1.22
C GLU A 52 1.93 -7.46 -1.16
N ALA A 53 3.26 -7.28 -1.24
CA ALA A 53 3.86 -5.95 -1.36
C ALA A 53 3.38 -5.21 -2.62
N GLY A 54 3.34 -5.89 -3.78
CA GLY A 54 2.81 -5.30 -5.00
C GLY A 54 1.33 -4.96 -4.93
N ARG A 55 0.52 -5.75 -4.21
CA ARG A 55 -0.90 -5.43 -3.96
C ARG A 55 -1.06 -4.21 -3.06
N ASP A 56 -0.28 -4.13 -1.98
CA ASP A 56 -0.27 -3.00 -1.04
C ASP A 56 0.09 -1.68 -1.73
N GLU A 57 1.15 -1.73 -2.55
CA GLU A 57 1.60 -0.58 -3.36
C GLU A 57 0.52 -0.16 -4.35
N SER A 58 -0.07 -1.11 -5.07
CA SER A 58 -1.13 -0.83 -6.03
C SER A 58 -2.41 -0.28 -5.37
N ALA A 59 -2.77 -0.77 -4.19
CA ALA A 59 -3.93 -0.27 -3.45
C ALA A 59 -3.71 1.18 -3.00
N THR A 60 -2.53 1.48 -2.47
CA THR A 60 -2.13 2.83 -2.05
C THR A 60 -2.11 3.79 -3.23
N ALA A 61 -1.54 3.38 -4.36
CA ALA A 61 -1.51 4.17 -5.59
C ALA A 61 -2.92 4.52 -6.07
N ARG A 62 -3.85 3.55 -6.09
CA ARG A 62 -5.25 3.80 -6.45
C ARG A 62 -5.95 4.76 -5.48
N ALA A 63 -5.72 4.61 -4.18
CA ALA A 63 -6.29 5.51 -3.18
C ALA A 63 -5.77 6.94 -3.35
N ALA A 64 -4.47 7.11 -3.60
CA ALA A 64 -3.87 8.42 -3.87
C ALA A 64 -4.44 9.08 -5.14
N VAL A 65 -4.53 8.34 -6.24
CA VAL A 65 -5.13 8.82 -7.50
C VAL A 65 -6.59 9.23 -7.30
N LYS A 66 -7.37 8.40 -6.60
CA LYS A 66 -8.77 8.71 -6.29
C LYS A 66 -8.90 9.99 -5.47
N ALA A 67 -8.09 10.16 -4.42
CA ALA A 67 -8.09 11.36 -3.59
C ALA A 67 -7.74 12.61 -4.40
N VAL A 68 -6.76 12.53 -5.32
CA VAL A 68 -6.41 13.64 -6.22
C VAL A 68 -7.59 14.00 -7.12
N ILE A 69 -8.22 13.02 -7.76
CA ILE A 69 -9.36 13.26 -8.67
C ILE A 69 -10.55 13.85 -7.90
N GLU A 70 -10.82 13.40 -6.67
CA GLU A 70 -11.90 13.92 -5.82
C GLU A 70 -11.64 15.34 -5.31
N GLN A 71 -10.37 15.72 -5.07
CA GLN A 71 -9.99 17.08 -4.72
C GLN A 71 -10.20 18.07 -5.88
N GLN A 72 -10.15 17.59 -7.12
CA GLN A 72 -10.36 18.42 -8.28
C GLN A 72 -11.84 18.77 -8.46
N ARG A 73 -12.12 20.05 -8.73
CA ARG A 73 -13.47 20.55 -9.02
C ARG A 73 -13.92 20.16 -10.44
N LEU A 74 -14.10 18.87 -10.67
CA LEU A 74 -14.55 18.31 -11.96
C LEU A 74 -15.97 18.75 -12.35
N GLN A 75 -16.74 19.32 -11.42
CA GLN A 75 -18.10 19.85 -11.64
C GLN A 75 -18.12 21.01 -12.65
N ASP A 76 -17.00 21.74 -12.76
CA ASP A 76 -16.84 22.87 -13.68
C ASP A 76 -16.37 22.43 -15.09
N ALA A 77 -16.12 21.13 -15.31
CA ALA A 77 -15.59 20.59 -16.55
C ALA A 77 -16.67 19.91 -17.41
N PRO A 78 -16.55 19.92 -18.76
CA PRO A 78 -17.39 19.15 -19.67
C PRO A 78 -17.35 17.65 -19.36
N GLY A 79 -18.49 16.95 -19.56
CA GLY A 79 -18.63 15.53 -19.23
C GLY A 79 -17.57 14.61 -19.83
N PHE A 80 -17.12 14.86 -21.07
CA PHE A 80 -16.07 14.04 -21.70
C PHE A 80 -14.70 14.19 -21.01
N ILE A 81 -14.40 15.36 -20.42
CA ILE A 81 -13.17 15.57 -19.62
C ILE A 81 -13.28 14.84 -18.29
N VAL A 82 -14.45 14.85 -17.66
CA VAL A 82 -14.68 14.10 -16.42
C VAL A 82 -14.48 12.60 -16.65
N GLU A 83 -15.06 12.06 -17.73
CA GLU A 83 -14.87 10.66 -18.11
C GLU A 83 -13.39 10.34 -18.42
N PHE A 84 -12.73 11.21 -19.19
CA PHE A 84 -11.31 11.08 -19.49
C PHE A 84 -10.44 11.07 -18.23
N MET A 85 -10.71 11.96 -17.27
CA MET A 85 -9.96 12.04 -16.02
C MET A 85 -10.14 10.78 -15.17
N GLN A 86 -11.37 10.28 -15.07
CA GLN A 86 -11.69 9.11 -14.25
C GLN A 86 -11.17 7.79 -14.85
N LYS A 87 -11.19 7.65 -16.19
CA LYS A 87 -10.82 6.39 -16.86
C LYS A 87 -9.38 6.38 -17.36
N THR A 88 -9.01 7.35 -18.20
CA THR A 88 -7.73 7.38 -18.90
C THR A 88 -6.65 8.05 -18.08
N TRP A 89 -6.87 9.31 -17.68
CA TRP A 89 -5.84 10.06 -16.97
C TRP A 89 -5.58 9.50 -15.56
N GLY A 90 -6.62 8.98 -14.89
CA GLY A 90 -6.48 8.23 -13.64
C GLY A 90 -5.55 7.01 -13.77
N ASN A 91 -5.60 6.30 -14.90
CA ASN A 91 -4.68 5.19 -15.14
C ASN A 91 -3.23 5.68 -15.39
N ILE A 92 -3.06 6.80 -16.11
CA ILE A 92 -1.74 7.42 -16.31
C ILE A 92 -1.14 7.86 -14.98
N LEU A 93 -1.93 8.52 -14.12
CA LEU A 93 -1.52 8.90 -12.77
C LEU A 93 -1.16 7.67 -11.94
N PHE A 94 -1.95 6.58 -12.01
CA PHE A 94 -1.65 5.33 -11.32
C PHE A 94 -0.30 4.75 -11.75
N LEU A 95 -0.01 4.68 -13.05
CA LEU A 95 1.27 4.20 -13.56
C LEU A 95 2.43 5.12 -13.16
N ALA A 96 2.24 6.45 -13.22
CA ALA A 96 3.23 7.42 -12.77
C ALA A 96 3.52 7.29 -11.26
N TYR A 97 2.51 6.99 -10.45
CA TYR A 97 2.67 6.76 -9.02
C TYR A 97 3.51 5.50 -8.74
N LEU A 98 3.27 4.40 -9.46
CA LEU A 98 4.09 3.19 -9.31
C LEU A 98 5.54 3.42 -9.75
N GLN A 99 5.76 4.34 -10.70
CA GLN A 99 7.11 4.75 -11.10
C GLN A 99 7.77 5.75 -10.14
N LYS A 100 7.01 6.34 -9.21
CA LYS A 100 7.50 7.33 -8.22
C LYS A 100 8.69 6.82 -7.41
N ASN A 101 8.68 5.53 -7.08
CA ASN A 101 9.78 4.88 -6.35
C ASN A 101 11.10 4.83 -7.15
N ARG A 102 11.08 5.14 -8.45
CA ARG A 102 12.25 5.26 -9.32
C ARG A 102 12.55 6.68 -9.76
N GLN A 103 11.54 7.55 -9.92
CA GLN A 103 11.68 8.93 -10.40
C GLN A 103 10.56 9.81 -9.84
N ILE A 104 10.87 11.01 -9.34
CA ILE A 104 9.85 11.95 -8.79
C ILE A 104 9.13 12.70 -9.92
N GLU A 105 9.85 13.05 -10.99
CA GLU A 105 9.37 13.83 -12.15
C GLU A 105 8.05 13.35 -12.78
N PRO A 106 7.86 12.05 -13.09
CA PRO A 106 6.72 11.61 -13.90
C PRO A 106 5.36 11.84 -13.24
N TRP A 107 5.29 11.72 -11.91
CA TRP A 107 4.05 11.97 -11.16
C TRP A 107 3.70 13.46 -11.15
N GLN A 108 4.69 14.32 -10.92
CA GLN A 108 4.46 15.75 -10.91
C GLN A 108 4.10 16.28 -12.30
N GLU A 109 4.79 15.84 -13.36
CA GLU A 109 4.46 16.17 -14.75
C GLU A 109 3.00 15.82 -15.09
N ALA A 110 2.53 14.65 -14.64
CA ALA A 110 1.17 14.19 -14.90
C ALA A 110 0.11 15.01 -14.12
N LEU A 111 0.42 15.45 -12.90
CA LEU A 111 -0.42 16.37 -12.13
C LEU A 111 -0.47 17.76 -12.77
N ASP A 112 0.67 18.33 -13.16
CA ASP A 112 0.74 19.65 -13.78
C ASP A 112 -0.03 19.69 -15.11
N THR A 113 0.03 18.59 -15.88
CA THR A 113 -0.73 18.42 -17.12
C THR A 113 -2.24 18.34 -16.85
N MET A 114 -2.65 17.62 -15.79
CA MET A 114 -4.05 17.54 -15.35
C MET A 114 -4.59 18.92 -14.97
N ASP A 115 -3.84 19.65 -14.11
CA ASP A 115 -4.23 20.98 -13.64
C ASP A 115 -4.28 21.98 -14.80
N SER A 116 -3.32 21.90 -15.73
CA SER A 116 -3.33 22.71 -16.96
C SER A 116 -4.55 22.43 -17.83
N LEU A 117 -4.95 21.17 -17.99
CA LEU A 117 -6.15 20.80 -18.75
C LEU A 117 -7.44 21.30 -18.08
N LEU A 118 -7.56 21.11 -16.77
CA LEU A 118 -8.73 21.61 -16.03
C LEU A 118 -8.79 23.14 -16.04
N TRP A 119 -7.63 23.82 -16.01
CA TRP A 119 -7.56 25.27 -16.14
C TRP A 119 -7.98 25.76 -17.53
N THR A 120 -7.48 25.16 -18.62
CA THR A 120 -7.81 25.60 -19.99
C THR A 120 -9.25 25.30 -20.41
N VAL A 121 -9.92 24.39 -19.71
CA VAL A 121 -11.31 23.98 -20.00
C VAL A 121 -12.33 24.66 -19.07
N SER A 122 -11.93 25.15 -17.90
CA SER A 122 -12.84 25.80 -16.95
C SER A 122 -13.26 27.21 -17.42
N VAL A 123 -14.58 27.36 -17.64
CA VAL A 123 -15.21 28.61 -18.12
C VAL A 123 -15.05 29.76 -17.12
N GLN A 124 -15.00 29.48 -15.82
CA GLN A 124 -14.87 30.46 -14.75
C GLN A 124 -13.44 31.00 -14.58
N ARG A 125 -12.42 30.25 -15.02
CA ARG A 125 -11.00 30.60 -14.87
C ARG A 125 -10.41 31.33 -16.07
N CYS A 126 -11.07 31.28 -17.23
CA CYS A 126 -10.59 31.82 -18.50
C CYS A 126 -11.18 33.19 -18.87
N ARG A 127 -11.82 33.90 -17.94
CA ARG A 127 -12.62 35.09 -18.25
C ARG A 127 -11.82 36.22 -18.94
N ASP A 128 -10.51 36.32 -18.70
CA ASP A 128 -9.65 37.41 -19.21
C ASP A 128 -8.30 36.97 -19.83
N ASP A 129 -8.00 35.68 -19.99
CA ASP A 129 -6.62 35.18 -20.17
C ASP A 129 -6.36 34.41 -21.49
N ARG A 130 -6.86 34.93 -22.62
CA ARG A 130 -6.71 34.31 -23.96
C ARG A 130 -5.25 34.01 -24.34
N SER A 131 -4.35 34.97 -24.10
CA SER A 131 -2.92 34.84 -24.42
C SER A 131 -2.27 33.74 -23.58
N ALA A 132 -2.65 33.61 -22.31
CA ALA A 132 -2.15 32.59 -21.41
C ALA A 132 -2.60 31.17 -21.82
N ILE A 133 -3.82 31.01 -22.33
CA ILE A 133 -4.30 29.73 -22.90
C ILE A 133 -3.46 29.35 -24.12
N LEU A 134 -3.30 30.25 -25.09
CA LEU A 134 -2.54 29.98 -26.33
C LEU A 134 -1.07 29.67 -26.06
N ALA A 135 -0.46 30.29 -25.05
CA ALA A 135 0.91 29.99 -24.65
C ALA A 135 1.07 28.58 -24.05
N ARG A 136 0.06 28.08 -23.31
CA ARG A 136 0.12 26.79 -22.60
C ARG A 136 -0.36 25.60 -23.44
N LEU A 137 -1.21 25.84 -24.43
CA LEU A 137 -1.86 24.80 -25.23
C LEU A 137 -0.87 23.88 -25.98
N PRO A 138 0.21 24.37 -26.63
CA PRO A 138 1.17 23.49 -27.32
C PRO A 138 1.89 22.54 -26.36
N GLY A 139 2.28 23.03 -25.18
CA GLY A 139 2.92 22.22 -24.14
C GLY A 139 1.96 21.17 -23.58
N LEU A 140 0.72 21.58 -23.29
CA LEU A 140 -0.34 20.71 -22.81
C LEU A 140 -0.65 19.57 -23.79
N LEU A 141 -0.86 19.87 -25.07
CA LEU A 141 -1.15 18.86 -26.10
C LEU A 141 0.00 17.85 -26.24
N LYS A 142 1.25 18.32 -26.17
CA LYS A 142 2.44 17.46 -26.22
C LYS A 142 2.49 16.53 -24.99
N ALA A 143 2.24 17.07 -23.79
CA ALA A 143 2.23 16.30 -22.56
C ALA A 143 1.08 15.27 -22.51
N LEU A 144 -0.12 15.67 -22.94
CA LEU A 144 -1.27 14.77 -23.08
C LEU A 144 -0.94 13.64 -24.05
N ARG A 145 -0.42 13.93 -25.25
CA ARG A 145 -0.05 12.90 -26.23
C ARG A 145 0.97 11.91 -25.66
N LYS A 146 2.03 12.39 -25.00
CA LYS A 146 3.03 11.55 -24.29
C LYS A 146 2.35 10.64 -23.25
N GLY A 147 1.40 11.18 -22.48
CA GLY A 147 0.64 10.40 -21.49
C GLY A 147 -0.22 9.31 -22.12
N LEU A 148 -0.97 9.61 -23.19
CA LEU A 148 -1.84 8.64 -23.85
C LEU A 148 -1.04 7.54 -24.59
N GLU A 149 0.13 7.87 -25.15
CA GLU A 149 1.05 6.90 -25.74
C GLU A 149 1.53 5.87 -24.69
N SER A 150 1.74 6.28 -23.44
CA SER A 150 2.21 5.39 -22.37
C SER A 150 1.23 4.28 -21.98
N VAL A 151 -0.07 4.45 -22.27
CA VAL A 151 -1.14 3.51 -21.88
C VAL A 151 -1.61 2.64 -23.07
N ASN A 152 -0.97 2.78 -24.24
CA ASN A 152 -1.29 2.01 -25.46
C ASN A 152 -2.77 2.13 -25.86
N HIS A 153 -3.31 3.36 -25.81
CA HIS A 153 -4.70 3.65 -26.18
C HIS A 153 -4.95 3.54 -27.68
N ASP A 154 -6.17 3.17 -28.06
CA ASP A 154 -6.64 3.14 -29.44
C ASP A 154 -6.52 4.53 -30.10
N THR A 155 -5.69 4.62 -31.15
CA THR A 155 -5.50 5.81 -32.00
C THR A 155 -6.80 6.56 -32.39
N PRO A 156 -7.93 5.88 -32.74
CA PRO A 156 -9.17 6.59 -33.04
C PRO A 156 -9.79 7.30 -31.82
N ALA A 157 -9.75 6.70 -30.63
CA ALA A 157 -10.29 7.31 -29.41
C ALA A 157 -9.48 8.55 -29.00
N VAL A 158 -8.15 8.49 -29.17
CA VAL A 158 -7.26 9.64 -28.97
C VAL A 158 -7.61 10.79 -29.91
N THR A 159 -7.85 10.49 -31.19
CA THR A 159 -8.17 11.50 -32.21
C THR A 159 -9.51 12.18 -31.93
N GLU A 160 -10.52 11.41 -31.53
CA GLU A 160 -11.84 11.94 -31.16
C GLU A 160 -11.74 12.83 -29.90
N PHE A 161 -10.98 12.42 -28.88
CA PHE A 161 -10.74 13.22 -27.68
C PHE A 161 -10.14 14.60 -28.02
N PHE A 162 -9.08 14.64 -28.83
CA PHE A 162 -8.45 15.91 -29.22
C PHE A 162 -9.39 16.77 -30.08
N SER A 163 -10.23 16.17 -30.92
CA SER A 163 -11.24 16.90 -31.71
C SER A 163 -12.32 17.52 -30.82
N GLN A 164 -12.76 16.82 -29.77
CA GLN A 164 -13.70 17.38 -28.78
C GLN A 164 -13.05 18.49 -27.94
N LEU A 165 -11.79 18.31 -27.55
CA LEU A 165 -11.03 19.31 -26.81
C LEU A 165 -10.86 20.61 -27.62
N GLU A 166 -10.57 20.50 -28.92
CA GLU A 166 -10.50 21.66 -29.83
C GLU A 166 -11.84 22.41 -29.91
N ARG A 167 -12.96 21.70 -30.05
CA ARG A 167 -14.30 22.31 -30.06
C ARG A 167 -14.58 23.09 -28.77
N VAL A 168 -14.23 22.53 -27.61
CA VAL A 168 -14.41 23.22 -26.33
C VAL A 168 -13.53 24.46 -26.24
N HIS A 169 -12.25 24.38 -26.61
CA HIS A 169 -11.39 25.57 -26.63
C HIS A 169 -11.91 26.64 -27.60
N MET A 170 -12.42 26.26 -28.77
CA MET A 170 -13.04 27.20 -29.71
C MET A 170 -14.27 27.89 -29.11
N GLN A 171 -15.14 27.16 -28.40
CA GLN A 171 -16.31 27.72 -27.73
C GLN A 171 -15.94 28.66 -26.57
N VAL A 172 -14.92 28.32 -25.79
CA VAL A 172 -14.39 29.18 -24.72
C VAL A 172 -13.82 30.47 -25.33
N MET A 173 -13.09 30.37 -26.45
CA MET A 173 -12.52 31.52 -27.16
C MET A 173 -13.58 32.44 -27.77
N GLN A 174 -14.61 31.90 -28.44
CA GLN A 174 -15.67 32.69 -29.06
C GLN A 174 -16.51 33.46 -28.03
N ARG A 175 -16.73 32.89 -26.83
CA ARG A 175 -17.45 33.57 -25.74
C ARG A 175 -16.62 34.68 -25.10
N ALA A 176 -15.30 34.47 -24.93
CA ALA A 176 -14.39 35.50 -24.44
C ALA A 176 -14.35 36.70 -25.41
N GLU A 177 -14.29 36.45 -26.72
CA GLU A 177 -14.36 37.49 -27.75
C GLU A 177 -15.70 38.25 -27.70
N ALA A 178 -16.83 37.54 -27.64
CA ALA A 178 -18.15 38.18 -27.58
C ALA A 178 -18.38 39.03 -26.32
N GLN A 179 -17.82 38.64 -25.18
CA GLN A 179 -17.91 39.41 -23.93
C GLN A 179 -16.95 40.61 -23.90
N ALA A 180 -15.74 40.49 -24.46
CA ALA A 180 -14.81 41.61 -24.62
C ALA A 180 -15.36 42.70 -25.54
N ILE A 181 -16.11 42.33 -26.58
CA ILE A 181 -16.77 43.27 -27.49
C ILE A 181 -17.98 43.95 -26.81
N ALA A 182 -18.61 43.30 -25.82
CA ALA A 182 -19.80 43.80 -25.12
C ALA A 182 -19.48 44.73 -23.93
N GLN A 183 -18.21 44.91 -23.55
CA GLN A 183 -17.79 45.89 -22.52
C GLN A 183 -16.68 46.83 -23.02
N PRO A 184 -17.02 47.88 -23.78
CA PRO A 184 -16.32 49.15 -23.70
C PRO A 184 -17.19 50.15 -22.91
N GLU A 185 -16.57 50.84 -21.94
CA GLU A 185 -17.13 51.92 -21.09
C GLU A 185 -17.81 51.54 -19.77
N ALA A 186 -17.00 51.32 -18.73
CA ALA A 186 -17.33 51.76 -17.37
C ALA A 186 -16.06 52.00 -16.53
N ALA A 187 -15.25 52.96 -16.95
CA ALA A 187 -14.25 53.66 -16.13
C ALA A 187 -14.12 55.06 -16.76
N HIS A 188 -14.34 56.21 -16.13
CA HIS A 188 -14.30 56.72 -14.76
C HIS A 188 -15.38 57.86 -14.68
N THR A 189 -15.89 58.40 -13.56
CA THR A 189 -15.24 59.09 -12.43
C THR A 189 -16.39 59.64 -11.56
N GLY A 190 -16.25 59.67 -10.23
CA GLY A 190 -17.28 60.27 -9.36
C GLY A 190 -16.99 60.12 -7.88
N ASP A 191 -15.99 60.87 -7.44
CA ASP A 191 -15.55 61.10 -6.06
C ASP A 191 -16.71 61.50 -5.11
N GLN A 192 -16.76 60.96 -3.89
CA GLN A 192 -17.22 61.60 -2.64
C GLN A 192 -17.32 60.61 -1.46
N GLN A 193 -16.35 60.69 -0.54
CA GLN A 193 -16.55 60.53 0.90
C GLN A 193 -17.03 61.90 1.46
N PRO A 194 -17.78 62.00 2.59
CA PRO A 194 -17.26 61.54 3.90
C PRO A 194 -18.29 61.09 4.97
N GLY A 195 -17.78 60.35 5.96
CA GLY A 195 -18.07 60.59 7.39
C GLY A 195 -19.28 59.89 8.02
N GLY A 196 -19.03 59.13 9.10
CA GLY A 196 -20.07 58.74 10.06
C GLY A 196 -19.69 57.55 10.94
N ALA A 197 -19.26 57.82 12.16
CA ALA A 197 -18.91 56.88 13.23
C ALA A 197 -20.02 55.86 13.57
N GLN A 198 -19.64 54.65 14.02
CA GLN A 198 -19.80 54.26 15.43
C GLN A 198 -19.05 52.94 15.73
N ARG A 199 -18.25 52.98 16.80
CA ARG A 199 -17.66 51.84 17.51
C ARG A 199 -18.74 50.90 18.06
N LEU A 200 -18.43 49.61 18.19
CA LEU A 200 -18.71 48.82 19.40
C LEU A 200 -17.75 47.62 19.48
N THR A 201 -16.86 47.73 20.46
CA THR A 201 -16.05 46.70 21.10
C THR A 201 -16.92 45.78 21.96
N THR A 202 -16.61 44.48 21.99
CA THR A 202 -16.49 43.57 23.17
C THR A 202 -16.47 42.14 22.63
N GLU A 203 -15.30 41.54 22.45
CA GLU A 203 -14.56 40.69 23.39
C GLU A 203 -15.01 39.22 23.41
N PRO A 204 -14.04 38.27 23.54
CA PRO A 204 -14.25 36.84 23.40
C PRO A 204 -14.44 36.16 24.76
N GLY A 205 -15.31 35.14 24.81
CA GLY A 205 -15.53 34.32 26.01
C GLY A 205 -15.55 32.83 25.67
N PRO A 206 -14.62 32.02 26.22
CA PRO A 206 -14.54 30.57 26.02
C PRO A 206 -15.25 29.81 27.14
N ALA A 207 -15.88 28.67 26.82
CA ALA A 207 -16.26 27.57 27.73
C ALA A 207 -17.23 26.65 26.97
N ASN A 208 -17.30 25.33 27.14
CA ASN A 208 -16.47 24.31 27.77
C ASN A 208 -17.17 22.98 27.41
N GLN A 209 -16.38 21.93 27.21
CA GLN A 209 -16.67 20.50 27.43
C GLN A 209 -18.06 19.90 27.09
N ALA A 210 -18.02 18.88 26.24
CA ALA A 210 -18.57 17.56 26.58
C ALA A 210 -17.91 16.49 25.70
N ALA A 211 -16.90 15.82 26.26
CA ALA A 211 -16.49 14.50 25.81
C ALA A 211 -17.52 13.49 26.36
N PRO A 212 -17.96 12.49 25.57
CA PRO A 212 -18.56 11.29 26.14
C PRO A 212 -17.46 10.30 26.50
N ASP A 213 -17.66 9.67 27.65
CA ASP A 213 -16.99 8.50 28.19
C ASP A 213 -16.43 7.53 27.14
N SER A 214 -15.17 7.16 27.31
CA SER A 214 -14.56 5.98 26.69
C SER A 214 -13.50 5.42 27.65
N ASP A 215 -13.97 4.94 28.80
CA ASP A 215 -13.20 4.18 29.80
C ASP A 215 -12.71 2.79 29.29
N GLN A 216 -12.65 2.59 27.97
CA GLN A 216 -12.04 1.41 27.33
C GLN A 216 -10.59 1.66 26.87
N THR A 217 -10.07 2.89 26.99
CA THR A 217 -8.80 3.27 26.36
C THR A 217 -7.54 2.94 27.18
N GLN A 218 -7.65 2.74 28.51
CA GLN A 218 -6.48 2.48 29.35
C GLN A 218 -5.93 1.04 29.29
N GLN A 219 -6.73 0.03 28.91
CA GLN A 219 -6.26 -1.37 28.78
C GLN A 219 -5.82 -1.76 27.37
N ALA A 220 -6.25 -1.01 26.34
CA ALA A 220 -5.82 -1.23 24.95
C ALA A 220 -4.34 -0.83 24.72
N ALA A 221 -3.82 0.15 25.47
CA ALA A 221 -2.46 0.67 25.31
C ALA A 221 -1.33 -0.39 25.41
N PRO A 222 -1.29 -1.28 26.42
CA PRO A 222 -0.23 -2.29 26.51
C PRO A 222 -0.26 -3.32 25.38
N LYS A 223 -1.45 -3.67 24.88
CA LYS A 223 -1.62 -4.74 23.89
C LYS A 223 -1.48 -4.26 22.46
N LEU A 224 -1.85 -3.00 22.20
CA LEU A 224 -1.47 -2.30 20.99
C LEU A 224 0.05 -2.16 20.87
N ALA A 225 0.75 -1.83 21.96
CA ALA A 225 2.21 -1.77 21.97
C ALA A 225 2.85 -3.14 21.68
N GLN A 226 2.29 -4.23 22.24
CA GLN A 226 2.71 -5.60 21.92
C GLN A 226 2.49 -5.93 20.43
N ALA A 227 1.32 -5.62 19.89
CA ALA A 227 1.00 -5.82 18.47
C ALA A 227 1.94 -5.04 17.54
N GLN A 228 2.31 -3.81 17.92
CA GLN A 228 3.26 -3.00 17.17
C GLN A 228 4.68 -3.57 17.22
N SER A 229 5.09 -4.10 18.37
CA SER A 229 6.44 -4.64 18.60
C SER A 229 6.75 -5.96 17.87
N LEU A 230 5.74 -6.62 17.28
CA LEU A 230 5.89 -7.85 16.51
C LEU A 230 6.91 -7.70 15.38
N ALA A 231 7.99 -8.49 15.45
CA ALA A 231 9.06 -8.47 14.48
C ALA A 231 8.91 -9.55 13.40
N VAL A 232 9.40 -9.27 12.20
CA VAL A 232 9.51 -10.29 11.13
C VAL A 232 10.34 -11.46 11.64
N GLY A 233 9.80 -12.66 11.50
CA GLY A 233 10.38 -13.90 11.97
C GLY A 233 9.73 -14.44 13.25
N GLN A 234 8.97 -13.63 13.98
CA GLN A 234 8.33 -14.03 15.23
C GLN A 234 7.21 -15.05 15.00
N TRP A 235 7.14 -16.04 15.90
CA TRP A 235 6.11 -17.05 15.89
C TRP A 235 4.92 -16.62 16.75
N VAL A 236 3.73 -16.91 16.25
CA VAL A 236 2.46 -16.73 16.96
C VAL A 236 1.61 -17.97 16.81
N GLU A 237 0.76 -18.22 17.79
CA GLU A 237 -0.28 -19.23 17.71
C GLU A 237 -1.62 -18.50 17.65
N ILE A 238 -2.35 -18.74 16.57
CA ILE A 238 -3.67 -18.16 16.31
C ILE A 238 -4.71 -19.25 16.55
N HIS A 239 -5.71 -18.94 17.37
CA HIS A 239 -6.82 -19.82 17.73
C HIS A 239 -8.05 -19.40 16.94
N GLU A 240 -8.46 -20.24 15.98
CA GLU A 240 -9.66 -20.03 15.17
C GLU A 240 -10.56 -21.25 15.28
N HIS A 241 -11.84 -21.06 15.65
CA HIS A 241 -12.87 -22.12 15.59
C HIS A 241 -12.41 -23.47 16.19
N ASN A 242 -11.80 -23.44 17.39
CA ASN A 242 -11.25 -24.60 18.11
C ASN A 242 -9.99 -25.25 17.48
N ASN A 243 -9.38 -24.61 16.47
CA ASN A 243 -8.12 -25.06 15.89
C ASN A 243 -6.99 -24.07 16.20
N LYS A 244 -5.82 -24.62 16.55
CA LYS A 244 -4.62 -23.84 16.87
C LYS A 244 -3.65 -23.89 15.71
N LYS A 245 -3.39 -22.74 15.09
CA LYS A 245 -2.48 -22.60 13.96
C LYS A 245 -1.23 -21.86 14.40
N ARG A 246 -0.08 -22.51 14.28
CA ARG A 246 1.21 -21.84 14.44
C ARG A 246 1.61 -21.15 13.15
N CYS A 247 1.83 -19.86 13.25
CA CYS A 247 2.14 -19.00 12.14
C CYS A 247 3.40 -18.19 12.42
N ARG A 248 4.10 -17.81 11.36
CA ARG A 248 5.29 -16.97 11.44
C ARG A 248 5.03 -15.67 10.70
N LEU A 249 5.33 -14.55 11.33
CA LEU A 249 5.32 -13.25 10.69
C LEU A 249 6.45 -13.19 9.66
N VAL A 250 6.15 -12.92 8.39
CA VAL A 250 7.16 -12.89 7.31
C VAL A 250 7.30 -11.57 6.60
N ALA A 251 6.31 -10.69 6.71
CA ALA A 251 6.39 -9.35 6.16
C ALA A 251 5.50 -8.38 6.93
N ILE A 252 5.93 -7.12 6.93
CA ILE A 252 5.13 -5.96 7.31
C ILE A 252 5.02 -5.12 6.04
N LEU A 253 3.81 -4.92 5.55
CA LEU A 253 3.54 -4.13 4.35
C LEU A 253 3.81 -2.65 4.66
N ARG A 254 4.55 -1.97 3.78
CA ARG A 254 5.09 -0.64 4.08
C ARG A 254 4.02 0.45 4.11
N ASN A 255 2.99 0.34 3.27
CA ASN A 255 2.01 1.40 3.13
C ASN A 255 0.83 1.19 4.07
N SER A 256 0.25 -0.02 4.11
CA SER A 256 -0.87 -0.32 5.00
C SER A 256 -0.47 -0.71 6.43
N GLY A 257 0.80 -1.06 6.69
CA GLY A 257 1.22 -1.56 8.01
C GLY A 257 0.74 -2.99 8.33
N LYS A 258 0.05 -3.64 7.39
CA LYS A 258 -0.47 -5.02 7.53
C LYS A 258 0.66 -6.02 7.73
N ARG A 259 0.42 -7.01 8.59
CA ARG A 259 1.34 -8.10 8.90
C ARG A 259 0.91 -9.37 8.18
N ILE A 260 1.82 -9.96 7.42
CA ILE A 260 1.59 -11.19 6.65
C ILE A 260 2.15 -12.37 7.42
N PHE A 261 1.26 -13.30 7.79
CA PHE A 261 1.60 -14.52 8.50
C PHE A 261 1.53 -15.73 7.57
N ILE A 262 2.52 -16.62 7.65
CA ILE A 262 2.52 -17.89 6.94
C ILE A 262 2.45 -19.07 7.90
N ASN A 263 1.93 -20.19 7.40
CA ASN A 263 1.99 -21.47 8.10
C ASN A 263 3.35 -22.16 7.90
N ARG A 264 3.52 -23.33 8.52
CA ARG A 264 4.72 -24.18 8.39
C ARG A 264 5.04 -24.63 6.96
N THR A 265 4.07 -24.61 6.04
CA THR A 265 4.29 -24.98 4.63
C THR A 265 4.64 -23.76 3.76
N GLY A 266 4.75 -22.56 4.33
CA GLY A 266 5.04 -21.33 3.57
C GLY A 266 3.84 -20.74 2.83
N SER A 267 2.62 -21.16 3.15
CA SER A 267 1.39 -20.61 2.58
C SER A 267 0.84 -19.49 3.49
N LYS A 268 0.19 -18.47 2.90
CA LYS A 268 -0.48 -17.41 3.66
C LYS A 268 -1.49 -18.02 4.63
N ALA A 269 -1.34 -17.73 5.90
CA ALA A 269 -2.21 -18.18 6.97
C ALA A 269 -3.16 -17.06 7.41
N ALA A 270 -2.63 -15.84 7.56
CA ALA A 270 -3.40 -14.67 7.92
C ALA A 270 -2.74 -13.39 7.37
N GLU A 271 -3.56 -12.35 7.23
CA GLU A 271 -3.15 -10.98 6.90
C GLU A 271 -3.91 -10.09 7.88
N LEU A 272 -3.20 -9.43 8.78
CA LEU A 272 -3.81 -8.74 9.92
C LEU A 272 -3.25 -7.32 10.10
N GLU A 273 -4.11 -6.39 10.48
CA GLU A 273 -3.77 -5.03 10.91
C GLU A 273 -3.33 -5.00 12.38
N VAL A 274 -2.74 -3.88 12.82
CA VAL A 274 -2.21 -3.76 14.19
C VAL A 274 -3.34 -3.86 15.21
N GLU A 275 -4.47 -3.25 14.89
CA GLU A 275 -5.69 -3.18 15.68
C GLU A 275 -6.32 -4.57 15.84
N GLU A 276 -6.38 -5.33 14.74
CA GLU A 276 -6.86 -6.72 14.74
C GLU A 276 -5.97 -7.61 15.61
N ILE A 277 -4.65 -7.46 15.50
CA ILE A 277 -3.70 -8.21 16.34
C ILE A 277 -3.86 -7.86 17.81
N ALA A 278 -3.99 -6.57 18.14
CA ALA A 278 -4.21 -6.13 19.51
C ALA A 278 -5.50 -6.75 20.08
N ALA A 279 -6.60 -6.70 19.32
CA ALA A 279 -7.87 -7.32 19.71
C ALA A 279 -7.74 -8.84 19.91
N MET A 280 -7.02 -9.55 19.02
CA MET A 280 -6.78 -10.98 19.17
C MET A 280 -5.88 -11.33 20.37
N LEU A 281 -4.88 -10.49 20.68
CA LEU A 281 -4.05 -10.63 21.86
C LEU A 281 -4.83 -10.37 23.15
N ASP A 282 -5.83 -9.48 23.11
CA ASP A 282 -6.72 -9.17 24.23
C ASP A 282 -7.73 -10.30 24.47
N ALA A 283 -8.32 -10.83 23.39
CA ALA A 283 -9.24 -11.96 23.45
C ALA A 283 -8.55 -13.29 23.82
N GLY A 284 -7.21 -13.34 23.78
CA GLY A 284 -6.43 -14.58 23.97
C GLY A 284 -6.50 -15.52 22.77
N GLU A 285 -7.00 -15.04 21.63
CA GLU A 285 -7.06 -15.76 20.35
C GLU A 285 -5.71 -15.74 19.62
N MET A 286 -4.81 -14.83 19.98
CA MET A 286 -3.42 -14.85 19.55
C MET A 286 -2.49 -14.96 20.75
N LEU A 287 -1.52 -15.85 20.65
CA LEU A 287 -0.46 -16.01 21.64
C LEU A 287 0.89 -15.81 20.95
N LEU A 288 1.72 -14.93 21.51
CA LEU A 288 3.10 -14.75 21.09
C LEU A 288 3.92 -15.95 21.59
N LEU A 289 4.64 -16.60 20.68
CA LEU A 289 5.59 -17.63 21.07
C LEU A 289 6.96 -16.97 21.20
N GLU A 290 7.44 -16.86 22.44
CA GLU A 290 8.83 -16.49 22.70
C GLU A 290 9.76 -17.59 22.14
N ASP A 291 10.77 -17.16 21.40
CA ASP A 291 11.41 -17.90 20.33
C ASP A 291 12.00 -19.29 20.68
N ALA A 292 12.24 -20.03 19.59
CA ALA A 292 13.01 -21.27 19.46
C ALA A 292 14.40 -21.30 20.14
N GLN A 293 14.85 -20.20 20.75
CA GLN A 293 16.05 -20.16 21.59
C GLN A 293 15.96 -21.10 22.79
N LEU A 294 14.76 -21.42 23.30
CA LEU A 294 14.60 -22.46 24.33
C LEU A 294 14.91 -23.85 23.78
N PHE A 295 14.65 -24.11 22.50
CA PHE A 295 14.89 -25.42 21.88
C PHE A 295 16.38 -25.63 21.60
N ASP A 296 17.09 -24.62 21.08
CA ASP A 296 18.55 -24.67 20.90
C ASP A 296 19.29 -24.70 22.24
N LYS A 297 18.81 -23.98 23.28
CA LYS A 297 19.35 -24.07 24.64
C LYS A 297 19.09 -25.44 25.28
N ALA A 298 17.91 -26.03 25.08
CA ALA A 298 17.59 -27.37 25.56
C ALA A 298 18.43 -28.44 24.85
N LEU A 299 18.61 -28.33 23.52
CA LEU A 299 19.50 -29.22 22.76
C LEU A 299 20.96 -29.09 23.20
N THR A 300 21.45 -27.87 23.40
CA THR A 300 22.82 -27.63 23.88
C THR A 300 23.00 -28.20 25.30
N SER A 301 22.01 -28.04 26.18
CA SER A 301 22.04 -28.57 27.54
C SER A 301 22.00 -30.11 27.59
N ILE A 302 21.26 -30.76 26.68
CA ILE A 302 21.25 -32.22 26.53
C ILE A 302 22.57 -32.72 25.95
N ILE A 303 23.15 -32.03 24.96
CA ILE A 303 24.45 -32.37 24.37
C ILE A 303 25.59 -32.25 25.40
N ASP A 304 25.58 -31.19 26.22
CA ASP A 304 26.52 -31.02 27.33
C ASP A 304 26.33 -32.07 28.43
N GLY A 305 25.08 -32.49 28.68
CA GLY A 305 24.75 -33.59 29.59
C GLY A 305 25.31 -34.94 29.11
N LEU A 306 25.16 -35.24 27.82
CA LEU A 306 25.65 -36.48 27.21
C LEU A 306 27.19 -36.54 27.16
N ARG A 307 27.86 -35.41 26.89
CA ARG A 307 29.33 -35.32 26.97
C ARG A 307 29.86 -35.54 28.39
N LYS A 308 29.16 -35.05 29.41
CA LYS A 308 29.53 -35.28 30.81
C LYS A 308 29.35 -36.74 31.23
N GLN A 309 28.33 -37.44 30.73
CA GLN A 309 28.13 -38.87 31.04
C GLN A 309 29.15 -39.78 30.35
N GLN A 310 29.61 -39.47 29.14
CA GLN A 310 30.67 -40.23 28.47
C GLN A 310 32.04 -40.10 29.16
N HIS A 311 32.33 -38.96 29.80
CA HIS A 311 33.59 -38.78 30.53
C HIS A 311 33.64 -39.49 31.90
N VAL A 312 32.49 -39.80 32.50
CA VAL A 312 32.41 -40.55 33.78
C VAL A 312 32.54 -42.06 33.55
N ALA A 313 32.11 -42.57 32.38
CA ALA A 313 32.20 -43.99 32.04
C ALA A 313 33.60 -44.46 31.58
N VAL A 314 34.51 -43.55 31.23
CA VAL A 314 35.89 -43.87 30.78
C VAL A 314 36.91 -43.73 31.93
N GLY A 315 36.49 -43.21 33.09
CA GLY A 315 37.34 -42.99 34.27
C GLY A 315 37.05 -43.90 35.47
N ALA A 316 36.25 -44.96 35.28
CA ALA A 316 35.93 -45.95 36.32
C ALA A 316 36.48 -47.34 35.93
#